data_AF-A0A3D9CH62-F1
#
_entry.id   AF-A0A3D9CH62-F1
#
_cell.length_a   1.000
_cell.length_b   1.000
_cell.length_c   1.000
_cell.angle_alpha   90.00
_cell.angle_beta   90.00
_cell.angle_gamma   90.00
#
_symmetry.space_group_name_H-M   'P 1'
#
loop_
_entity.id
_entity.type
_entity.pdbx_description
1 polymer ?
#
loop_
_entity_poly.entity_id
_entity_poly.type
_entity_poly.pdbx_seq_one_letter_code
_entity_poly.pdbx_strand_id
1 'polypeptide(L)'
;MNLKLSFILVLFFITNNAQSKNDLNSEEKKYISRFIYPIKTFNPDEKDNSDLLILNQLIGKSKIVGLGESTHGSSEIYQMKYRISEYLIANKNFNVFSLEANMPESFLMNQYIQKEKGNPKDILKGMYFWLWQTEETLNFVEWLKKYNENHDSKVFFDGFDMQYATGAIDQIRKAYQENHLSEQEIDNIETALKENNRGFRTYSKKSQKTISEYLALIKQRHISIKNPEEKSRFLQNVDIINQYVQLNFIRRDKFMAENIKWLKENYLNSKVIVSAHNYHTAKLNSDRMGYWINETYADDFVNFGFAFYEGTYSASIDGKLGAYNSEQAGPGTLEYKLNSLNIPIFILDLKAIRKDNNKLGNWILDIGRYSISQNRVRYG
;
A
#
# COMPACT_ATOMS: atom_id res chain seq x y z
N MET A 1 3.99 -3.93 -79.88
CA MET A 1 3.83 -5.16 -79.10
C MET A 1 4.33 -4.89 -77.69
N ASN A 2 3.45 -4.41 -76.80
CA ASN A 2 3.77 -4.08 -75.40
C ASN A 2 2.88 -4.97 -74.51
N LEU A 3 3.44 -6.07 -74.00
CA LEU A 3 2.79 -6.86 -72.96
C LEU A 3 2.99 -6.15 -71.61
N LYS A 4 1.90 -5.63 -71.03
CA LYS A 4 1.84 -5.28 -69.62
C LYS A 4 1.58 -6.56 -68.82
N LEU A 5 2.59 -7.08 -68.11
CA LEU A 5 2.37 -8.07 -67.06
C LEU A 5 1.82 -7.33 -65.82
N SER A 6 0.53 -7.50 -65.56
CA SER A 6 -0.06 -7.19 -64.26
C SER A 6 0.15 -8.39 -63.34
N PHE A 7 1.07 -8.28 -62.38
CA PHE A 7 1.16 -9.23 -61.28
C PHE A 7 0.11 -8.85 -60.22
N ILE A 8 -0.87 -9.73 -60.02
CA ILE A 8 -1.77 -9.68 -58.87
C ILE A 8 -1.06 -10.40 -57.73
N LEU A 9 -0.63 -9.64 -56.72
CA LEU A 9 -0.10 -10.18 -55.47
C LEU A 9 -1.28 -10.64 -54.60
N VAL A 10 -1.57 -11.93 -54.59
CA VAL A 10 -2.53 -12.53 -53.65
C VAL A 10 -1.78 -12.93 -52.40
N LEU A 11 -1.88 -12.11 -51.34
CA LEU A 11 -1.38 -12.43 -50.00
C LEU A 11 -2.41 -13.31 -49.28
N PHE A 12 -2.14 -14.61 -49.17
CA PHE A 12 -2.83 -15.48 -48.23
C PHE A 12 -2.33 -15.17 -46.82
N PHE A 13 -3.14 -14.50 -46.00
CA PHE A 13 -2.97 -14.54 -44.55
C PHE A 13 -3.43 -15.91 -44.05
N ILE A 14 -2.52 -16.88 -44.06
CA ILE A 14 -2.67 -18.07 -43.22
C ILE A 14 -2.42 -17.57 -41.79
N THR A 15 -3.49 -17.30 -41.04
CA THR A 15 -3.43 -17.09 -39.59
C THR A 15 -3.13 -18.42 -38.92
N ASN A 16 -1.91 -18.93 -39.11
CA ASN A 16 -1.33 -19.77 -38.08
C ASN A 16 -1.19 -18.85 -36.87
N ASN A 17 -1.91 -19.16 -35.78
CA ASN A 17 -1.61 -18.66 -34.45
C ASN A 17 -0.18 -19.12 -34.14
N ALA A 18 0.81 -18.39 -34.65
CA ALA A 18 2.19 -18.57 -34.30
C ALA A 18 2.30 -18.13 -32.85
N GLN A 19 2.20 -19.11 -31.96
CA GLN A 19 2.52 -18.94 -30.57
C GLN A 19 3.88 -18.23 -30.50
N SER A 20 3.89 -17.02 -29.94
CA SER A 20 5.14 -16.28 -29.79
C SER A 20 6.07 -17.16 -28.97
N LYS A 21 7.37 -17.21 -29.32
CA LYS A 21 8.39 -17.97 -28.56
C LYS A 21 8.40 -17.62 -27.07
N ASN A 22 7.78 -16.49 -26.70
CA ASN A 22 7.70 -15.96 -25.36
C ASN A 22 6.35 -16.18 -24.66
N ASP A 23 5.35 -16.77 -25.33
CA ASP A 23 4.07 -17.14 -24.73
C ASP A 23 4.18 -18.44 -23.93
N LEU A 24 3.22 -18.68 -23.03
CA LEU A 24 3.10 -19.95 -22.33
C LEU A 24 2.67 -21.06 -23.27
N ASN A 25 3.45 -22.14 -23.38
CA ASN A 25 3.04 -23.31 -24.16
C ASN A 25 1.82 -24.02 -23.53
N SER A 26 1.21 -24.96 -24.25
CA SER A 26 -0.03 -25.62 -23.80
C SER A 26 0.12 -26.36 -22.46
N GLU A 27 1.28 -26.95 -22.17
CA GLU A 27 1.56 -27.62 -20.90
C GLU A 27 1.70 -26.60 -19.75
N GLU A 28 2.40 -25.50 -19.99
CA GLU A 28 2.54 -24.40 -19.03
C GLU A 28 1.17 -23.76 -18.72
N LYS A 29 0.34 -23.48 -19.74
CA LYS A 29 -1.02 -22.96 -19.53
C LYS A 29 -1.86 -23.91 -18.68
N LYS A 30 -1.86 -25.21 -19.02
CA LYS A 30 -2.57 -26.23 -18.25
C LYS A 30 -2.08 -26.31 -16.80
N TYR A 31 -0.77 -26.29 -16.60
CA TYR A 31 -0.17 -26.33 -15.27
C TYR A 31 -0.56 -25.11 -14.42
N ILE A 32 -0.38 -23.90 -14.96
CA ILE A 32 -0.60 -22.64 -14.24
C ILE A 32 -2.08 -22.42 -13.93
N SER A 33 -2.99 -22.86 -14.81
CA SER A 33 -4.44 -22.75 -14.59
C SER A 33 -4.93 -23.37 -13.28
N ARG A 34 -4.20 -24.35 -12.72
CA ARG A 34 -4.49 -24.96 -11.41
C ARG A 34 -4.35 -24.00 -10.23
N PHE A 35 -3.62 -22.89 -10.42
CA PHE A 35 -3.28 -21.92 -9.38
C PHE A 35 -3.86 -20.52 -9.68
N ILE A 36 -4.73 -20.43 -10.69
CA ILE A 36 -5.39 -19.22 -11.11
C ILE A 36 -6.82 -19.22 -10.59
N TYR A 37 -7.20 -18.10 -10.00
CA TYR A 37 -8.55 -17.87 -9.50
C TYR A 37 -9.08 -16.62 -10.19
N PRO A 38 -9.94 -16.77 -11.22
CA PRO A 38 -10.51 -15.64 -11.95
C PRO A 38 -11.32 -14.73 -11.03
N ILE A 39 -11.20 -13.42 -11.27
CA ILE A 39 -11.96 -12.37 -10.60
C ILE A 39 -12.89 -11.75 -11.63
N LYS A 40 -14.16 -11.56 -11.26
CA LYS A 40 -15.20 -11.07 -12.16
C LYS A 40 -15.07 -9.57 -12.43
N THR A 41 -14.67 -8.80 -11.41
CA THR A 41 -14.58 -7.34 -11.48
C THR A 41 -13.65 -6.78 -10.41
N PHE A 42 -13.11 -5.58 -10.63
CA PHE A 42 -12.43 -4.78 -9.62
C PHE A 42 -13.37 -3.78 -8.92
N ASN A 43 -14.60 -3.58 -9.41
CA ASN A 43 -15.54 -2.59 -8.88
C ASN A 43 -15.98 -2.95 -7.43
N PRO A 44 -15.72 -2.09 -6.43
CA PRO A 44 -16.17 -2.32 -5.06
C PRO A 44 -17.69 -2.35 -4.88
N ASP A 45 -18.46 -1.70 -5.77
CA ASP A 45 -19.94 -1.66 -5.67
C ASP A 45 -20.62 -2.98 -6.09
N GLU A 46 -19.87 -3.95 -6.63
CA GLU A 46 -20.39 -5.28 -6.91
C GLU A 46 -20.76 -6.00 -5.60
N LYS A 47 -22.03 -6.40 -5.50
CA LYS A 47 -22.56 -7.06 -4.29
C LYS A 47 -22.22 -8.54 -4.26
N ASP A 48 -22.07 -9.15 -5.42
CA ASP A 48 -21.66 -10.55 -5.54
C ASP A 48 -20.15 -10.68 -5.33
N ASN A 49 -19.78 -11.14 -4.13
CA ASN A 49 -18.40 -11.38 -3.74
C ASN A 49 -18.00 -12.87 -3.81
N SER A 50 -18.74 -13.70 -4.55
CA SER A 50 -18.45 -15.13 -4.68
C SER A 50 -17.08 -15.43 -5.28
N ASP A 51 -16.60 -14.59 -6.21
CA ASP A 51 -15.25 -14.67 -6.80
C ASP A 51 -14.13 -14.37 -5.79
N LEU A 52 -14.43 -13.67 -4.68
CA LEU A 52 -13.50 -13.38 -3.58
C LEU A 52 -13.47 -14.47 -2.50
N LEU A 53 -14.34 -15.49 -2.54
CA LEU A 53 -14.35 -16.58 -1.56
C LEU A 53 -13.00 -17.28 -1.44
N ILE A 54 -12.22 -17.29 -2.53
CA ILE A 54 -10.87 -17.86 -2.54
C ILE A 54 -9.93 -17.18 -1.53
N LEU A 55 -10.14 -15.90 -1.22
CA LEU A 55 -9.35 -15.17 -0.22
C LEU A 55 -9.42 -15.84 1.16
N ASN A 56 -10.51 -16.54 1.48
CA ASN A 56 -10.63 -17.30 2.73
C ASN A 56 -9.52 -18.36 2.86
N GLN A 57 -9.22 -19.05 1.77
CA GLN A 57 -8.16 -20.04 1.70
C GLN A 57 -6.78 -19.38 1.64
N LEU A 58 -6.61 -18.38 0.76
CA LEU A 58 -5.30 -17.76 0.52
C LEU A 58 -4.76 -17.02 1.75
N ILE A 59 -5.64 -16.35 2.50
CA ILE A 59 -5.29 -15.63 3.74
C ILE A 59 -5.28 -16.57 4.93
N GLY A 60 -6.17 -17.56 4.95
CA GLY A 60 -6.28 -18.52 6.04
C GLY A 60 -6.51 -17.85 7.40
N LYS A 61 -5.52 -18.01 8.30
CA LYS A 61 -5.54 -17.49 9.68
C LYS A 61 -4.76 -16.20 9.86
N SER A 62 -4.08 -15.69 8.83
CA SER A 62 -3.26 -14.48 8.91
C SER A 62 -4.09 -13.28 9.35
N LYS A 63 -3.54 -12.49 10.26
CA LYS A 63 -4.12 -11.25 10.81
C LYS A 63 -3.55 -10.00 10.18
N ILE A 64 -2.50 -10.10 9.36
CA ILE A 64 -1.95 -8.98 8.59
C ILE A 64 -2.00 -9.35 7.11
N VAL A 65 -2.64 -8.50 6.31
CA VAL A 65 -2.74 -8.64 4.86
C VAL A 65 -2.13 -7.42 4.19
N GLY A 66 -1.04 -7.60 3.46
CA GLY A 66 -0.44 -6.59 2.60
C GLY A 66 -1.14 -6.56 1.24
N LEU A 67 -1.62 -5.39 0.83
CA LEU A 67 -2.17 -5.11 -0.49
C LEU A 67 -1.23 -4.11 -1.18
N GLY A 68 -0.37 -4.64 -2.05
CA GLY A 68 0.55 -3.88 -2.87
C GLY A 68 -0.16 -3.04 -3.94
N GLU A 69 0.63 -2.32 -4.73
CA GLU A 69 0.22 -1.71 -6.00
C GLU A 69 1.46 -1.54 -6.89
N SER A 70 1.30 -1.69 -8.20
CA SER A 70 2.40 -1.54 -9.18
C SER A 70 2.62 -0.08 -9.61
N THR A 71 1.65 0.79 -9.34
CA THR A 71 1.67 2.23 -9.59
C THR A 71 0.76 2.91 -8.56
N HIS A 72 1.04 4.16 -8.23
CA HIS A 72 0.21 4.95 -7.30
C HIS A 72 -1.01 5.63 -7.97
N GLY A 73 -1.28 5.37 -9.24
CA GLY A 73 -2.27 6.12 -10.02
C GLY A 73 -3.13 5.29 -10.96
N SER A 74 -3.26 3.99 -10.72
CA SER A 74 -4.14 3.11 -11.50
C SER A 74 -5.46 2.89 -10.78
N SER A 75 -6.55 3.42 -11.35
CA SER A 75 -7.90 3.38 -10.77
C SER A 75 -8.33 1.96 -10.41
N GLU A 76 -8.13 1.01 -11.33
CA GLU A 76 -8.55 -0.38 -11.19
C GLU A 76 -7.83 -1.11 -10.06
N ILE A 77 -6.56 -0.76 -9.80
CA ILE A 77 -5.80 -1.32 -8.69
C ILE A 77 -6.39 -0.84 -7.36
N TYR A 78 -6.67 0.46 -7.23
CA TYR A 78 -7.28 1.02 -6.02
C TYR A 78 -8.68 0.46 -5.78
N GLN A 79 -9.53 0.40 -6.82
CA GLN A 79 -10.84 -0.22 -6.75
C GLN A 79 -10.75 -1.68 -6.26
N MET A 80 -9.82 -2.48 -6.80
CA MET A 80 -9.63 -3.86 -6.35
C MET A 80 -9.11 -3.94 -4.90
N LYS A 81 -8.19 -3.07 -4.50
CA LYS A 81 -7.70 -3.00 -3.11
C LYS A 81 -8.83 -2.69 -2.14
N TYR A 82 -9.71 -1.76 -2.49
CA TYR A 82 -10.88 -1.41 -1.68
C TYR A 82 -11.90 -2.54 -1.65
N ARG A 83 -12.23 -3.15 -2.80
CA ARG A 83 -13.10 -4.33 -2.87
C ARG A 83 -12.61 -5.50 -2.00
N ILE A 84 -11.32 -5.81 -2.05
CA ILE A 84 -10.70 -6.81 -1.17
C ILE A 84 -10.84 -6.37 0.29
N SER A 85 -10.55 -5.11 0.61
CA SER A 85 -10.61 -4.59 1.97
C SER A 85 -12.01 -4.69 2.56
N GLU A 86 -13.04 -4.28 1.80
CA GLU A 86 -14.45 -4.41 2.19
C GLU A 86 -14.83 -5.86 2.47
N TYR A 87 -14.41 -6.79 1.60
CA TYR A 87 -14.63 -8.21 1.81
C TYR A 87 -13.98 -8.72 3.10
N LEU A 88 -12.73 -8.32 3.39
CA LEU A 88 -12.00 -8.73 4.59
C LEU A 88 -12.59 -8.15 5.87
N ILE A 89 -13.06 -6.90 5.80
CA ILE A 89 -13.74 -6.25 6.90
C ILE A 89 -15.05 -6.99 7.21
N ALA A 90 -15.92 -7.15 6.21
CA ALA A 90 -17.26 -7.71 6.39
C ALA A 90 -17.27 -9.22 6.69
N ASN A 91 -16.34 -10.00 6.12
CA ASN A 91 -16.40 -11.47 6.16
C ASN A 91 -15.26 -12.10 7.00
N LYS A 92 -14.20 -11.35 7.29
CA LYS A 92 -13.00 -11.87 7.96
C LYS A 92 -12.62 -11.13 9.24
N ASN A 93 -13.44 -10.16 9.67
CA ASN A 93 -13.26 -9.35 10.87
C ASN A 93 -11.92 -8.59 10.87
N PHE A 94 -11.47 -8.14 9.70
CA PHE A 94 -10.41 -7.13 9.64
C PHE A 94 -10.97 -5.80 10.13
N ASN A 95 -10.22 -5.11 10.98
CA ASN A 95 -10.73 -3.93 11.68
C ASN A 95 -9.73 -2.77 11.73
N VAL A 96 -8.58 -2.88 11.08
CA VAL A 96 -7.65 -1.77 10.87
C VAL A 96 -7.31 -1.72 9.40
N PHE A 97 -7.74 -0.67 8.69
CA PHE A 97 -7.22 -0.34 7.38
C PHE A 97 -6.10 0.68 7.54
N SER A 98 -4.92 0.34 7.07
CA SER A 98 -3.75 1.22 7.18
C SER A 98 -3.16 1.55 5.82
N LEU A 99 -2.94 2.84 5.59
CA LEU A 99 -2.51 3.41 4.32
C LEU A 99 -1.05 3.88 4.39
N GLU A 100 -0.33 3.81 3.27
CA GLU A 100 1.01 4.38 3.09
C GLU A 100 0.99 5.92 3.09
N ALA A 101 0.51 6.49 4.18
CA ALA A 101 0.35 7.91 4.41
C ALA A 101 0.83 8.24 5.82
N ASN A 102 1.14 9.52 6.05
CA ASN A 102 1.62 9.99 7.34
C ASN A 102 0.63 9.66 8.44
N MET A 103 1.10 8.97 9.48
CA MET A 103 0.26 8.45 10.55
C MET A 103 -0.59 9.54 11.23
N PRO A 104 -0.04 10.71 11.63
CA PRO A 104 -0.83 11.74 12.30
C PRO A 104 -1.99 12.27 11.43
N GLU A 105 -1.73 12.59 10.18
CA GLU A 105 -2.72 13.13 9.25
C GLU A 105 -3.78 12.07 8.90
N SER A 106 -3.35 10.82 8.74
CA SER A 106 -4.25 9.69 8.51
C SER A 106 -5.17 9.40 9.69
N PHE A 107 -4.71 9.60 10.92
CA PHE A 107 -5.54 9.46 12.12
C PHE A 107 -6.72 10.44 12.15
N LEU A 108 -6.65 11.59 11.45
CA LEU A 108 -7.80 12.47 11.29
C LEU A 108 -8.93 11.79 10.50
N MET A 109 -8.60 10.95 9.53
CA MET A 109 -9.60 10.14 8.80
C MET A 109 -10.26 9.12 9.75
N ASN A 110 -9.52 8.56 10.72
CA ASN A 110 -10.13 7.76 11.78
C ASN A 110 -11.20 8.56 12.55
N GLN A 111 -10.90 9.81 12.90
CA GLN A 111 -11.84 10.66 13.63
C GLN A 111 -13.08 10.98 12.78
N TYR A 112 -12.91 11.13 11.47
CA TYR A 112 -14.01 11.28 10.53
C TYR A 112 -14.92 10.04 10.52
N ILE A 113 -14.38 8.85 10.26
CA ILE A 113 -15.20 7.62 10.13
C ILE A 113 -15.79 7.13 11.46
N GLN A 114 -15.30 7.62 12.60
CA GLN A 114 -15.78 7.23 13.94
C GLN A 114 -16.76 8.25 14.54
N LYS A 115 -16.54 9.54 14.29
CA LYS A 115 -17.19 10.64 15.03
C LYS A 115 -17.67 11.79 14.14
N GLU A 116 -17.66 11.62 12.81
CA GLU A 116 -18.01 12.65 11.82
C GLU A 116 -17.24 13.97 11.98
N LYS A 117 -15.99 13.90 12.45
CA LYS A 117 -15.16 15.09 12.64
C LYS A 117 -14.34 15.40 11.40
N GLY A 118 -14.57 16.59 10.83
CA GLY A 118 -13.81 17.10 9.68
C GLY A 118 -14.44 16.77 8.33
N ASN A 119 -13.79 17.21 7.25
CA ASN A 119 -14.19 16.92 5.88
C ASN A 119 -13.18 15.93 5.26
N PRO A 120 -13.62 14.79 4.69
CA PRO A 120 -12.71 13.77 4.19
C PRO A 120 -11.83 14.27 3.02
N LYS A 121 -12.33 15.17 2.18
CA LYS A 121 -11.55 15.76 1.08
C LYS A 121 -10.41 16.63 1.61
N ASP A 122 -10.68 17.43 2.64
CA ASP A 122 -9.66 18.26 3.28
C ASP A 122 -8.62 17.40 4.02
N ILE A 123 -9.06 16.31 4.66
CA ILE A 123 -8.16 15.35 5.31
C ILE A 123 -7.26 14.66 4.28
N LEU A 124 -7.81 14.16 3.17
CA LEU A 124 -7.02 13.53 2.09
C LEU A 124 -6.00 14.52 1.49
N LYS A 125 -6.39 15.78 1.29
CA LYS A 125 -5.47 16.86 0.89
C LYS A 125 -4.39 17.11 1.95
N GLY A 126 -4.76 17.04 3.22
CA GLY A 126 -3.89 17.16 4.38
C GLY A 126 -2.84 16.06 4.51
N MET A 127 -3.00 14.91 3.83
CA MET A 127 -1.99 13.84 3.76
C MET A 127 -0.83 14.17 2.79
N TYR A 128 -0.78 15.40 2.26
CA TYR A 128 0.27 16.01 1.43
C TYR A 128 0.43 15.46 0.02
N PHE A 129 0.22 14.17 -0.19
CA PHE A 129 0.39 13.53 -1.49
C PHE A 129 -0.92 13.49 -2.28
N TRP A 130 -0.83 13.64 -3.60
CA TRP A 130 -1.99 13.56 -4.50
C TRP A 130 -2.54 12.13 -4.63
N LEU A 131 -1.72 11.12 -4.34
CA LEU A 131 -1.98 9.69 -4.56
C LEU A 131 -3.33 9.24 -3.99
N TRP A 132 -3.73 9.83 -2.86
CA TRP A 132 -4.94 9.47 -2.12
C TRP A 132 -6.11 10.43 -2.39
N GLN A 133 -5.87 11.54 -3.10
CA GLN A 133 -6.87 12.56 -3.42
C GLN A 133 -7.70 12.13 -4.65
N THR A 134 -8.34 10.97 -4.54
CA THR A 134 -9.06 10.33 -5.64
C THR A 134 -10.50 9.99 -5.25
N GLU A 135 -11.35 9.80 -6.25
CA GLU A 135 -12.75 9.39 -6.02
C GLU A 135 -12.81 7.99 -5.42
N GLU A 136 -11.94 7.06 -5.84
CA GLU A 136 -11.89 5.70 -5.30
C GLU A 136 -11.61 5.72 -3.80
N THR A 137 -10.63 6.53 -3.37
CA THR A 137 -10.27 6.64 -1.95
C THR A 137 -11.37 7.31 -1.14
N LEU A 138 -11.99 8.35 -1.70
CA LEU A 138 -13.13 9.03 -1.07
C LEU A 138 -14.31 8.07 -0.87
N ASN A 139 -14.68 7.33 -1.91
CA ASN A 139 -15.78 6.37 -1.86
C ASN A 139 -15.52 5.27 -0.82
N PHE A 140 -14.28 4.80 -0.72
CA PHE A 140 -13.91 3.80 0.28
C PHE A 140 -13.99 4.33 1.72
N VAL A 141 -13.54 5.56 2.00
CA VAL A 141 -13.66 6.12 3.36
C VAL A 141 -15.11 6.42 3.75
N GLU A 142 -15.97 6.79 2.79
CA GLU A 142 -17.42 6.91 3.00
C GLU A 142 -18.05 5.54 3.29
N TRP A 143 -17.61 4.50 2.59
CA TRP A 143 -18.02 3.13 2.89
C TRP A 143 -17.63 2.71 4.31
N LEU A 144 -16.38 2.99 4.74
CA LEU A 144 -15.91 2.70 6.10
C LEU A 144 -16.74 3.40 7.17
N LYS A 145 -17.08 4.67 6.94
CA LYS A 145 -17.97 5.45 7.81
C LYS A 145 -19.33 4.79 7.93
N LYS A 146 -19.98 4.49 6.80
CA LYS A 146 -21.28 3.81 6.76
C LYS A 146 -21.21 2.42 7.42
N TYR A 147 -20.13 1.69 7.22
CA TYR A 147 -19.92 0.40 7.89
C TYR A 147 -19.89 0.59 9.41
N ASN A 148 -19.13 1.56 9.92
CA ASN A 148 -19.05 1.88 11.34
C ASN A 148 -20.38 2.34 11.94
N GLU A 149 -21.22 3.06 11.21
CA GLU A 149 -22.56 3.46 11.68
C GLU A 149 -23.48 2.26 11.91
N ASN A 150 -23.34 1.23 11.07
CA ASN A 150 -24.24 0.09 11.05
C ASN A 150 -23.74 -1.13 11.84
N HIS A 151 -22.55 -1.06 12.45
CA HIS A 151 -21.93 -2.20 13.15
C HIS A 151 -21.33 -1.77 14.50
N ASP A 152 -21.47 -2.61 15.53
CA ASP A 152 -20.83 -2.38 16.83
C ASP A 152 -19.31 -2.60 16.78
N SER A 153 -18.87 -3.58 15.98
CA SER A 153 -17.45 -3.84 15.72
C SER A 153 -16.91 -2.81 14.73
N LYS A 154 -16.25 -1.78 15.25
CA LYS A 154 -15.73 -0.67 14.46
C LYS A 154 -14.46 -1.05 13.70
N VAL A 155 -14.27 -0.39 12.57
CA VAL A 155 -13.08 -0.39 11.74
C VAL A 155 -12.34 0.92 11.92
N PHE A 156 -11.02 0.84 12.09
CA PHE A 156 -10.13 1.97 12.27
C PHE A 156 -9.37 2.26 10.98
N PHE A 157 -9.13 3.55 10.72
CA PHE A 157 -8.28 4.02 9.63
C PHE A 157 -7.02 4.63 10.22
N ASP A 158 -5.84 4.28 9.71
CA ASP A 158 -4.61 4.92 10.17
C ASP A 158 -3.52 4.93 9.10
N GLY A 159 -2.51 5.76 9.29
CA GLY A 159 -1.32 5.76 8.45
C GLY A 159 -0.20 5.00 9.14
N PHE A 160 0.83 4.61 8.40
CA PHE A 160 2.03 4.01 8.98
C PHE A 160 3.32 4.72 8.59
N ASP A 161 3.23 5.76 7.77
CA ASP A 161 4.39 6.52 7.31
C ASP A 161 4.68 7.73 8.22
N MET A 162 5.88 8.29 8.09
CA MET A 162 6.41 9.34 8.98
C MET A 162 7.25 10.37 8.22
N GLN A 163 6.85 10.70 6.98
CA GLN A 163 7.57 11.63 6.10
C GLN A 163 7.49 13.10 6.54
N TYR A 164 6.57 13.46 7.43
CA TYR A 164 6.46 14.81 8.01
C TYR A 164 6.25 14.75 9.53
N ALA A 165 6.76 15.76 10.24
CA ALA A 165 6.58 15.90 11.68
C ALA A 165 5.40 16.81 12.09
N THR A 166 4.86 17.61 11.17
CA THR A 166 3.90 18.68 11.47
C THR A 166 2.65 18.15 12.17
N GLY A 167 1.95 17.16 11.61
CA GLY A 167 0.75 16.63 12.27
C GLY A 167 1.03 15.97 13.61
N ALA A 168 2.22 15.38 13.82
CA ALA A 168 2.60 14.85 15.12
C ALA A 168 2.79 15.98 16.16
N ILE A 169 3.44 17.08 15.76
CA ILE A 169 3.58 18.28 16.59
C ILE A 169 2.22 18.88 16.92
N ASP A 170 1.32 19.03 15.94
CA ASP A 170 -0.01 19.60 16.15
C ASP A 170 -0.84 18.77 17.14
N GLN A 171 -0.79 17.43 17.02
CA GLN A 171 -1.49 16.54 17.95
C GLN A 171 -0.87 16.55 19.36
N ILE A 172 0.46 16.64 19.47
CA ILE A 172 1.13 16.80 20.77
C ILE A 172 0.73 18.13 21.40
N ARG A 173 0.74 19.24 20.63
CA ARG A 173 0.33 20.57 21.11
C ARG A 173 -1.11 20.56 21.60
N LYS A 174 -2.01 19.90 20.85
CA LYS A 174 -3.39 19.71 21.29
C LYS A 174 -3.50 18.97 22.63
N ALA A 175 -2.76 17.87 22.82
CA ALA A 175 -2.73 17.16 24.10
C ALA A 175 -2.18 18.04 25.23
N TYR A 176 -1.19 18.90 24.96
CA TYR A 176 -0.70 19.88 25.93
C TYR A 176 -1.80 20.86 26.35
N GLN A 177 -2.55 21.39 25.38
CA GLN A 177 -3.65 22.33 25.62
C GLN A 177 -4.77 21.70 26.45
N GLU A 178 -5.21 20.49 26.06
CA GLU A 178 -6.27 19.74 26.74
C GLU A 178 -5.89 19.35 28.19
N ASN A 179 -4.59 19.24 28.48
CA ASN A 179 -4.05 18.90 29.80
C ASN A 179 -3.39 20.10 30.52
N HIS A 180 -3.60 21.33 30.05
CA HIS A 180 -3.10 22.58 30.64
C HIS A 180 -1.58 22.62 30.89
N LEU A 181 -0.80 22.09 29.94
CA LEU A 181 0.66 22.09 29.98
C LEU A 181 1.24 23.30 29.23
N SER A 182 2.43 23.75 29.63
CA SER A 182 3.15 24.83 28.95
C SER A 182 3.68 24.38 27.59
N GLU A 183 3.36 25.13 26.53
CA GLU A 183 3.75 24.81 25.16
C GLU A 183 5.23 25.13 24.83
N GLN A 184 5.99 25.74 25.74
CA GLN A 184 7.41 26.09 25.54
C GLN A 184 8.27 24.90 25.04
N GLU A 185 7.99 23.68 25.52
CA GLU A 185 8.70 22.48 25.08
C GLU A 185 8.45 22.18 23.60
N ILE A 186 7.23 22.48 23.12
CA ILE A 186 6.80 22.29 21.74
C ILE A 186 7.46 23.35 20.83
N ASP A 187 7.48 24.61 21.27
CA ASP A 187 8.12 25.69 20.53
C ASP A 187 9.64 25.43 20.36
N ASN A 188 10.28 24.87 21.39
CA ASN A 188 11.69 24.50 21.35
C ASN A 188 11.96 23.40 20.31
N ILE A 189 11.16 22.33 20.29
CA ILE A 189 11.35 21.24 19.34
C ILE A 189 11.02 21.69 17.90
N GLU A 190 10.00 22.52 17.68
CA GLU A 190 9.71 23.06 16.35
C GLU A 190 10.86 23.90 15.82
N THR A 191 11.44 24.75 16.68
CA THR A 191 12.63 25.54 16.34
C THR A 191 13.79 24.61 15.98
N ALA A 192 14.04 23.58 16.78
CA ALA A 192 15.10 22.60 16.51
C ALA A 192 14.85 21.84 15.18
N LEU A 193 13.62 21.44 14.88
CA LEU A 193 13.25 20.77 13.64
C LEU A 193 13.50 21.68 12.42
N LYS A 194 13.16 22.97 12.49
CA LYS A 194 13.35 23.95 11.41
C LYS A 194 14.82 24.27 11.17
N GLU A 195 15.55 24.62 12.23
CA GLU A 195 16.94 25.07 12.12
C GLU A 195 17.90 23.98 11.64
N ASN A 196 17.57 22.71 11.90
CA ASN A 196 18.41 21.58 11.56
C ASN A 196 18.00 20.89 10.25
N ASN A 197 16.96 21.39 9.58
CA ASN A 197 16.43 20.88 8.32
C ASN A 197 16.47 21.92 7.19
N ARG A 198 17.50 22.80 7.17
CA ARG A 198 17.69 23.91 6.21
C ARG A 198 17.88 23.43 4.75
N GLY A 199 16.89 22.74 4.19
CA GLY A 199 16.91 22.13 2.86
C GLY A 199 17.64 20.78 2.76
N PHE A 200 18.16 20.25 3.88
CA PHE A 200 18.81 18.94 3.88
C PHE A 200 17.78 17.82 3.90
N ARG A 201 18.06 16.70 3.22
CA ARG A 201 17.17 15.52 3.28
C ARG A 201 17.24 14.75 4.59
N THR A 202 18.26 14.99 5.41
CA THR A 202 18.55 14.23 6.63
C THR A 202 19.15 15.11 7.72
N TYR A 203 18.75 14.89 8.97
CA TYR A 203 19.32 15.57 10.13
C TYR A 203 20.72 15.02 10.48
N SER A 204 21.63 15.89 10.93
CA SER A 204 22.96 15.46 11.42
C SER A 204 22.83 14.63 12.71
N LYS A 205 23.82 13.77 13.04
CA LYS A 205 23.81 13.02 14.31
C LYS A 205 23.71 13.92 15.55
N LYS A 206 24.35 15.11 15.51
CA LYS A 206 24.27 16.10 16.59
C LYS A 206 22.83 16.63 16.72
N SER A 207 22.22 16.99 15.60
CA SER A 207 20.83 17.48 15.54
C SER A 207 19.84 16.41 16.01
N GLN A 208 20.00 15.17 15.58
CA GLN A 208 19.18 14.04 16.03
C GLN A 208 19.27 13.86 17.55
N LYS A 209 20.47 13.96 18.13
CA LYS A 209 20.67 13.89 19.60
C LYS A 209 19.97 15.05 20.33
N THR A 210 20.12 16.28 19.84
CA THR A 210 19.45 17.44 20.46
C THR A 210 17.94 17.32 20.38
N ILE A 211 17.39 16.87 19.25
CA ILE A 211 15.94 16.67 19.11
C ILE A 211 15.45 15.52 20.01
N SER A 212 16.22 14.43 20.15
CA SER A 212 15.84 13.34 21.03
C SER A 212 15.85 13.72 22.52
N GLU A 213 16.73 14.65 22.94
CA GLU A 213 16.71 15.23 24.29
C GLU A 213 15.43 16.04 24.55
N TYR A 214 14.97 16.85 23.58
CA TYR A 214 13.68 17.54 23.69
C TYR A 214 12.50 16.56 23.71
N LEU A 215 12.51 15.54 22.83
CA LEU A 215 11.47 14.51 22.79
C LEU A 215 11.41 13.73 24.11
N ALA A 216 12.53 13.50 24.78
CA ALA A 216 12.55 12.82 26.08
C ALA A 216 11.80 13.62 27.16
N LEU A 217 11.89 14.95 27.15
CA LEU A 217 11.14 15.83 28.04
C LEU A 217 9.64 15.80 27.72
N ILE A 218 9.29 15.94 26.43
CA ILE A 218 7.90 15.87 25.97
C ILE A 218 7.28 14.51 26.34
N LYS A 219 8.02 13.40 26.15
CA LYS A 219 7.57 12.05 26.50
C LYS A 219 7.17 11.93 27.97
N GLN A 220 7.85 12.61 28.89
CA GLN A 220 7.50 12.57 30.32
C GLN A 220 6.12 13.17 30.62
N ARG A 221 5.61 14.07 29.78
CA ARG A 221 4.29 14.68 29.96
C ARG A 221 3.11 13.73 29.79
N HIS A 222 3.34 12.52 29.28
CA HIS A 222 2.35 11.44 29.24
C HIS A 222 1.75 11.09 30.63
N ILE A 223 2.42 11.46 31.74
CA ILE A 223 1.91 11.25 33.11
C ILE A 223 0.66 12.10 33.37
N SER A 224 0.57 13.27 32.75
CA SER A 224 -0.57 14.18 32.92
C SER A 224 -1.79 13.75 32.10
N ILE A 225 -1.60 12.92 31.06
CA ILE A 225 -2.66 12.47 30.16
C ILE A 225 -3.37 11.26 30.77
N LYS A 226 -4.63 11.43 31.15
CA LYS A 226 -5.43 10.40 31.85
C LYS A 226 -6.07 9.40 30.90
N ASN A 227 -6.54 9.85 29.73
CA ASN A 227 -7.19 8.97 28.77
C ASN A 227 -6.15 8.00 28.16
N PRO A 228 -6.30 6.67 28.28
CA PRO A 228 -5.31 5.72 27.80
C PRO A 228 -5.07 5.76 26.28
N GLU A 229 -6.11 5.99 25.49
CA GLU A 229 -6.00 6.06 24.02
C GLU A 229 -5.27 7.34 23.59
N GLU A 230 -5.64 8.48 24.19
CA GLU A 230 -4.96 9.76 23.98
C GLU A 230 -3.49 9.68 24.39
N LYS A 231 -3.22 9.06 25.55
CA LYS A 231 -1.86 8.83 26.05
C LYS A 231 -1.03 7.96 25.11
N SER A 232 -1.61 6.88 24.59
CA SER A 232 -0.92 6.02 23.63
C SER A 232 -0.62 6.77 22.33
N ARG A 233 -1.59 7.52 21.80
CA ARG A 233 -1.39 8.33 20.59
C ARG A 233 -0.34 9.43 20.81
N PHE A 234 -0.35 10.08 21.96
CA PHE A 234 0.66 11.08 22.34
C PHE A 234 2.07 10.49 22.30
N LEU A 235 2.26 9.33 22.93
CA LEU A 235 3.55 8.63 22.92
C LEU A 235 3.96 8.20 21.51
N GLN A 236 3.00 7.73 20.70
CA GLN A 236 3.26 7.38 19.32
C GLN A 236 3.68 8.59 18.48
N ASN A 237 3.07 9.77 18.67
CA ASN A 237 3.47 10.98 17.96
C ASN A 237 4.90 11.43 18.34
N VAL A 238 5.31 11.24 19.59
CA VAL A 238 6.71 11.44 20.01
C VAL A 238 7.63 10.50 19.24
N ASP A 239 7.26 9.22 19.14
CA ASP A 239 8.05 8.22 18.42
C ASP A 239 8.06 8.49 16.89
N ILE A 240 6.96 8.97 16.30
CA ILE A 240 6.88 9.41 14.89
C ILE A 240 7.87 10.54 14.60
N ILE A 241 7.97 11.56 15.46
CA ILE A 241 8.95 12.64 15.27
C ILE A 241 10.38 12.09 15.40
N ASN A 242 10.62 11.16 16.34
CA ASN A 242 11.92 10.51 16.49
C ASN A 242 12.30 9.66 15.27
N GLN A 243 11.34 8.99 14.64
CA GLN A 243 11.53 8.25 13.39
C GLN A 243 11.80 9.21 12.22
N TYR A 244 11.01 10.28 12.09
CA TYR A 244 11.15 11.32 11.06
C TYR A 244 12.58 11.88 11.01
N VAL A 245 13.14 12.28 12.15
CA VAL A 245 14.49 12.88 12.18
C VAL A 245 15.60 11.87 11.86
N GLN A 246 15.30 10.58 11.93
CA GLN A 246 16.20 9.47 11.67
C GLN A 246 16.00 8.84 10.28
N LEU A 247 15.10 9.40 9.46
CA LEU A 247 14.75 8.86 8.16
C LEU A 247 15.96 8.77 7.24
N ASN A 248 16.04 7.62 6.58
CA ASN A 248 16.79 7.40 5.36
C ASN A 248 16.11 6.27 4.58
N PHE A 249 16.56 6.03 3.35
CA PHE A 249 15.96 5.04 2.45
C PHE A 249 15.79 3.65 3.08
N ILE A 250 16.80 3.16 3.82
CA ILE A 250 16.76 1.82 4.45
C ILE A 250 15.86 1.81 5.69
N ARG A 251 15.88 2.90 6.48
CA ARG A 251 15.19 2.95 7.77
C ARG A 251 13.70 3.25 7.65
N ARG A 252 13.24 3.94 6.59
CA ARG A 252 11.81 4.28 6.41
C ARG A 252 10.95 3.03 6.51
N ASP A 253 11.27 2.00 5.74
CA ASP A 253 10.51 0.76 5.70
C ASP A 253 10.52 -0.03 7.00
N LYS A 254 11.65 0.02 7.73
CA LYS A 254 11.70 -0.53 9.09
C LYS A 254 10.77 0.21 10.04
N PHE A 255 10.76 1.55 10.00
CA PHE A 255 9.88 2.36 10.82
C PHE A 255 8.40 2.18 10.44
N MET A 256 8.09 2.03 9.15
CA MET A 256 6.74 1.68 8.71
C MET A 256 6.28 0.34 9.29
N ALA A 257 7.16 -0.67 9.35
CA ALA A 257 6.85 -1.94 10.00
C ALA A 257 6.67 -1.82 11.53
N GLU A 258 7.50 -1.01 12.20
CA GLU A 258 7.35 -0.68 13.63
C GLU A 258 5.99 0.00 13.91
N ASN A 259 5.54 0.86 13.00
CA ASN A 259 4.26 1.53 13.08
C ASN A 259 3.08 0.57 12.84
N ILE A 260 3.18 -0.37 11.89
CA ILE A 260 2.20 -1.45 11.74
C ILE A 260 2.12 -2.30 13.02
N LYS A 261 3.26 -2.58 13.66
CA LYS A 261 3.30 -3.27 14.95
C LYS A 261 2.57 -2.46 16.02
N TRP A 262 2.81 -1.15 16.10
CA TRP A 262 2.09 -0.29 17.05
C TRP A 262 0.57 -0.36 16.83
N LEU A 263 0.08 -0.31 15.58
CA LEU A 263 -1.35 -0.46 15.28
C LEU A 263 -1.89 -1.82 15.74
N LYS A 264 -1.13 -2.89 15.50
CA LYS A 264 -1.49 -4.25 15.92
C LYS A 264 -1.60 -4.38 17.45
N GLU A 265 -0.76 -3.66 18.20
CA GLU A 265 -0.73 -3.71 19.66
C GLU A 265 -1.77 -2.79 20.31
N ASN A 266 -2.17 -1.70 19.64
CA ASN A 266 -3.04 -0.68 20.24
C ASN A 266 -4.52 -0.77 19.85
N TYR A 267 -4.86 -1.46 18.75
CA TYR A 267 -6.26 -1.74 18.41
C TYR A 267 -6.68 -3.12 18.93
N LEU A 268 -7.83 -3.17 19.61
CA LEU A 268 -8.37 -4.40 20.21
C LEU A 268 -8.63 -5.47 19.13
N ASN A 269 -8.20 -6.71 19.40
CA ASN A 269 -8.37 -7.86 18.50
C ASN A 269 -7.92 -7.60 17.05
N SER A 270 -6.93 -6.72 16.88
CA SER A 270 -6.59 -6.15 15.58
C SER A 270 -6.27 -7.19 14.51
N LYS A 271 -6.85 -6.96 13.34
CA LYS A 271 -6.49 -7.57 12.06
C LYS A 271 -6.31 -6.44 11.05
N VAL A 272 -5.11 -6.35 10.51
CA VAL A 272 -4.60 -5.17 9.80
C VAL A 272 -4.53 -5.42 8.31
N ILE A 273 -5.12 -4.54 7.53
CA ILE A 273 -4.93 -4.43 6.08
C ILE A 273 -3.90 -3.33 5.85
N VAL A 274 -2.81 -3.65 5.17
CA VAL A 274 -1.70 -2.74 4.87
C VAL A 274 -1.73 -2.41 3.39
N SER A 275 -2.15 -1.19 3.04
CA SER A 275 -2.24 -0.69 1.68
C SER A 275 -1.01 0.15 1.35
N ALA A 276 -0.15 -0.35 0.46
CA ALA A 276 1.10 0.33 0.09
C ALA A 276 1.56 -0.04 -1.32
N HIS A 277 2.63 0.58 -1.80
CA HIS A 277 3.34 0.13 -3.00
C HIS A 277 3.84 -1.33 -2.88
N ASN A 278 3.87 -2.08 -3.99
CA ASN A 278 4.40 -3.46 -4.04
C ASN A 278 5.82 -3.56 -3.46
N TYR A 279 6.63 -2.52 -3.68
CA TYR A 279 7.99 -2.43 -3.13
C TYR A 279 7.96 -2.53 -1.60
N HIS A 280 7.10 -1.75 -0.94
CA HIS A 280 7.02 -1.73 0.52
C HIS A 280 6.42 -3.01 1.09
N THR A 281 5.40 -3.60 0.46
CA THR A 281 4.75 -4.81 0.99
C THR A 281 5.52 -6.10 0.70
N ALA A 282 6.48 -6.08 -0.22
CA ALA A 282 7.26 -7.26 -0.57
C ALA A 282 8.10 -7.76 0.61
N LYS A 283 8.18 -9.10 0.74
CA LYS A 283 8.91 -9.81 1.80
C LYS A 283 10.42 -9.98 1.52
N LEU A 284 10.97 -9.18 0.61
CA LEU A 284 12.37 -9.31 0.17
C LEU A 284 13.23 -8.25 0.86
N ASN A 285 14.43 -8.62 1.32
CA ASN A 285 15.47 -7.71 1.82
C ASN A 285 15.06 -6.74 2.96
N SER A 286 16.04 -6.31 3.76
CA SER A 286 15.78 -5.45 4.91
C SER A 286 15.45 -3.99 4.58
N ASP A 287 15.43 -3.61 3.30
CA ASP A 287 15.01 -2.29 2.81
C ASP A 287 13.49 -2.20 2.58
N ARG A 288 12.73 -3.29 2.80
CA ARG A 288 11.28 -3.34 2.57
C ARG A 288 10.50 -3.61 3.85
N MET A 289 9.36 -2.95 4.02
CA MET A 289 8.52 -3.06 5.21
C MET A 289 8.00 -4.49 5.37
N GLY A 290 7.58 -5.11 4.26
CA GLY A 290 7.08 -6.48 4.22
C GLY A 290 8.09 -7.51 4.71
N TYR A 291 9.40 -7.27 4.56
CA TYR A 291 10.43 -8.11 5.17
C TYR A 291 10.35 -8.04 6.70
N TRP A 292 10.36 -6.84 7.28
CA TRP A 292 10.31 -6.66 8.75
C TRP A 292 9.00 -7.16 9.38
N ILE A 293 7.86 -6.96 8.70
CA ILE A 293 6.58 -7.54 9.11
C ILE A 293 6.68 -9.07 9.08
N ASN A 294 7.24 -9.65 8.01
CA ASN A 294 7.39 -11.10 7.91
C ASN A 294 8.35 -11.68 8.96
N GLU A 295 9.44 -11.00 9.29
CA GLU A 295 10.35 -11.42 10.38
C GLU A 295 9.65 -11.44 11.74
N THR A 296 8.73 -10.49 11.98
CA THR A 296 8.03 -10.36 13.26
C THR A 296 6.84 -11.32 13.36
N TYR A 297 6.07 -11.49 12.29
CA TYR A 297 4.76 -12.14 12.32
C TYR A 297 4.70 -13.45 11.51
N ALA A 298 5.70 -13.75 10.68
CA ALA A 298 5.82 -14.97 9.88
C ALA A 298 4.50 -15.37 9.19
N ASP A 299 3.91 -16.50 9.59
CA ASP A 299 2.67 -17.05 9.04
C ASP A 299 1.43 -16.17 9.28
N ASP A 300 1.52 -15.20 10.20
CA ASP A 300 0.44 -14.25 10.47
C ASP A 300 0.40 -13.07 9.46
N PHE A 301 1.37 -13.00 8.54
CA PHE A 301 1.42 -12.02 7.45
C PHE A 301 1.33 -12.67 6.06
N VAL A 302 0.35 -12.24 5.27
CA VAL A 302 0.22 -12.61 3.84
C VAL A 302 0.29 -11.35 2.98
N ASN A 303 0.89 -11.44 1.79
CA ASN A 303 1.05 -10.31 0.88
C ASN A 303 0.46 -10.63 -0.49
N PHE A 304 -0.30 -9.68 -1.04
CA PHE A 304 -0.79 -9.67 -2.42
C PHE A 304 -0.08 -8.55 -3.17
N GLY A 305 0.74 -8.91 -4.16
CA GLY A 305 1.30 -7.96 -5.12
C GLY A 305 0.38 -7.80 -6.32
N PHE A 306 0.31 -6.60 -6.87
CA PHE A 306 -0.51 -6.29 -8.05
C PHE A 306 0.38 -6.10 -9.27
N ALA A 307 -0.12 -6.49 -10.44
CA ALA A 307 0.54 -6.26 -11.72
C ALA A 307 -0.52 -6.09 -12.80
N PHE A 308 -0.17 -5.38 -13.86
CA PHE A 308 -1.04 -5.20 -15.03
C PHE A 308 -0.23 -5.35 -16.32
N TYR A 309 -0.91 -5.64 -17.43
CA TYR A 309 -0.28 -5.87 -18.72
C TYR A 309 -0.01 -4.57 -19.49
N GLU A 310 -1.01 -3.70 -19.57
CA GLU A 310 -0.98 -2.38 -20.20
C GLU A 310 -2.08 -1.49 -19.62
N GLY A 311 -2.12 -0.22 -20.04
CA GLY A 311 -3.12 0.75 -19.62
C GLY A 311 -2.53 2.14 -19.40
N THR A 312 -3.29 3.00 -18.75
CA THR A 312 -2.87 4.35 -18.33
C THR A 312 -2.85 4.46 -16.82
N TYR A 313 -2.06 5.40 -16.31
CA TYR A 313 -1.98 5.68 -14.88
C TYR A 313 -1.70 7.16 -14.65
N SER A 314 -2.17 7.68 -13.52
CA SER A 314 -1.79 9.01 -13.06
C SER A 314 -0.37 9.00 -12.48
N ALA A 315 0.41 10.02 -12.81
CA ALA A 315 1.72 10.25 -12.22
C ALA A 315 2.03 11.74 -12.15
N SER A 316 3.02 12.12 -11.35
CA SER A 316 3.61 13.46 -11.40
C SER A 316 4.98 13.38 -12.05
N ILE A 317 5.09 13.79 -13.30
CA ILE A 317 6.35 13.85 -14.06
C ILE A 317 6.73 15.32 -14.24
N ASP A 318 7.95 15.69 -13.86
CA ASP A 318 8.45 17.07 -13.85
C ASP A 318 7.53 18.06 -13.13
N GLY A 319 6.92 17.61 -12.03
CA GLY A 319 6.00 18.40 -11.20
C GLY A 319 4.61 18.61 -11.80
N LYS A 320 4.29 17.95 -12.93
CA LYS A 320 2.96 17.99 -13.54
C LYS A 320 2.23 16.68 -13.31
N LEU A 321 1.10 16.77 -12.60
CA LEU A 321 0.18 15.65 -12.46
C LEU A 321 -0.59 15.47 -13.78
N GLY A 322 -0.61 14.24 -14.29
CA GLY A 322 -1.31 13.90 -15.53
C GLY A 322 -1.50 12.40 -15.68
N ALA A 323 -2.22 12.00 -16.72
CA ALA A 323 -2.36 10.61 -17.12
C ALA A 323 -1.28 10.25 -18.15
N TYR A 324 -0.63 9.11 -17.95
CA TYR A 324 0.46 8.61 -18.78
C TYR A 324 0.19 7.18 -19.21
N ASN A 325 0.63 6.83 -20.42
CA ASN A 325 0.60 5.45 -20.88
C ASN A 325 1.67 4.64 -20.13
N SER A 326 1.28 3.46 -19.67
CA SER A 326 2.23 2.46 -19.20
C SER A 326 2.99 1.85 -20.36
N GLU A 327 4.23 1.42 -20.11
CA GLU A 327 4.92 0.53 -21.04
C GLU A 327 4.21 -0.83 -21.04
N GLN A 328 3.66 -1.23 -22.19
CA GLN A 328 3.08 -2.57 -22.38
C GLN A 328 4.08 -3.64 -21.92
N ALA A 329 3.58 -4.71 -21.30
CA ALA A 329 4.45 -5.74 -20.79
C ALA A 329 5.30 -6.36 -21.91
N GLY A 330 6.63 -6.23 -21.85
CA GLY A 330 7.51 -6.76 -22.88
C GLY A 330 7.70 -8.29 -22.79
N PRO A 331 8.13 -8.94 -23.88
CA PRO A 331 8.44 -10.37 -23.87
C PRO A 331 9.43 -10.76 -22.77
N GLY A 332 9.19 -11.89 -22.10
CA GLY A 332 10.03 -12.39 -21.00
C GLY A 332 9.64 -11.90 -19.60
N THR A 333 8.70 -10.95 -19.50
CA THR A 333 8.13 -10.52 -18.22
C THR A 333 7.00 -11.42 -17.75
N LEU A 334 6.68 -11.37 -16.46
CA LEU A 334 5.61 -12.17 -15.86
C LEU A 334 4.26 -11.79 -16.48
N GLU A 335 4.01 -10.50 -16.60
CA GLU A 335 2.75 -9.91 -17.07
C GLU A 335 2.49 -10.29 -18.54
N TYR A 336 3.53 -10.27 -19.39
CA TYR A 336 3.41 -10.70 -20.79
C TYR A 336 3.00 -12.17 -20.92
N LYS A 337 3.69 -13.06 -20.18
CA LYS A 337 3.39 -14.49 -20.20
C LYS A 337 1.97 -14.78 -19.68
N LEU A 338 1.59 -14.11 -18.61
CA LEU A 338 0.28 -14.26 -17.99
C LEU A 338 -0.86 -13.72 -18.87
N ASN A 339 -0.62 -12.66 -19.64
CA ASN A 339 -1.61 -12.14 -20.59
C ASN A 339 -2.02 -13.19 -21.66
N SER A 340 -1.11 -14.10 -22.02
CA SER A 340 -1.40 -15.18 -22.99
C SER A 340 -2.47 -16.20 -22.54
N LEU A 341 -2.92 -16.13 -21.27
CA LEU A 341 -3.99 -16.97 -20.73
C LEU A 341 -5.38 -16.48 -21.12
N ASN A 342 -5.52 -15.23 -21.59
CA ASN A 342 -6.79 -14.60 -21.93
C ASN A 342 -7.80 -14.58 -20.76
N ILE A 343 -7.30 -14.43 -19.53
CA ILE A 343 -8.10 -14.25 -18.32
C ILE A 343 -7.90 -12.80 -17.87
N PRO A 344 -8.92 -11.92 -17.97
CA PRO A 344 -8.73 -10.48 -17.77
C PRO A 344 -8.24 -10.07 -16.38
N ILE A 345 -8.80 -10.69 -15.34
CA ILE A 345 -8.46 -10.40 -13.94
C ILE A 345 -8.43 -11.72 -13.19
N PHE A 346 -7.36 -11.97 -12.43
CA PHE A 346 -7.24 -13.17 -11.63
C PHE A 346 -6.21 -13.03 -10.51
N ILE A 347 -6.31 -13.90 -9.52
CA ILE A 347 -5.29 -14.11 -8.49
C ILE A 347 -4.45 -15.33 -8.89
N LEU A 348 -3.12 -15.20 -8.80
CA LEU A 348 -2.17 -16.29 -8.99
C LEU A 348 -1.55 -16.71 -7.65
N ASP A 349 -1.77 -17.95 -7.22
CA ASP A 349 -1.23 -18.45 -5.94
C ASP A 349 0.23 -18.93 -6.09
N LEU A 350 1.17 -17.99 -5.89
CA LEU A 350 2.60 -18.25 -5.90
C LEU A 350 3.07 -19.18 -4.77
N LYS A 351 2.33 -19.24 -3.65
CA LYS A 351 2.66 -20.13 -2.51
C LYS A 351 2.35 -21.57 -2.87
N ALA A 352 1.21 -21.83 -3.50
CA ALA A 352 0.86 -23.15 -4.00
C ALA A 352 1.81 -23.61 -5.10
N ILE A 353 2.20 -22.74 -6.05
CA ILE A 353 3.19 -23.08 -7.08
C ILE A 353 4.53 -23.47 -6.45
N ARG A 354 5.01 -22.71 -5.46
CA ARG A 354 6.25 -23.04 -4.74
C ARG A 354 6.15 -24.38 -4.02
N LYS A 355 4.99 -24.68 -3.42
CA LYS A 355 4.75 -25.95 -2.71
C LYS A 355 4.66 -27.15 -3.65
N ASP A 356 4.07 -26.98 -4.83
CA ASP A 356 3.96 -28.04 -5.86
C ASP A 356 5.35 -28.43 -6.41
N ASN A 357 6.31 -27.48 -6.43
CA ASN A 357 7.72 -27.71 -6.78
C ASN A 357 7.92 -28.37 -8.16
N ASN A 358 7.03 -28.06 -9.11
CA ASN A 358 7.11 -28.54 -10.47
C ASN A 358 7.91 -27.59 -11.36
N LYS A 359 8.77 -28.14 -12.22
CA LYS A 359 9.65 -27.39 -13.13
C LYS A 359 8.89 -26.40 -14.03
N LEU A 360 7.63 -26.69 -14.38
CA LEU A 360 6.78 -25.80 -15.17
C LEU A 360 6.44 -24.47 -14.46
N GLY A 361 6.58 -24.41 -13.13
CA GLY A 361 6.35 -23.21 -12.33
C GLY A 361 7.60 -22.42 -11.95
N ASN A 362 8.81 -22.96 -12.17
CA ASN A 362 10.06 -22.36 -11.68
C ASN A 362 10.26 -20.93 -12.22
N TRP A 363 9.99 -20.72 -13.51
CA TRP A 363 10.14 -19.42 -14.14
C TRP A 363 9.30 -18.32 -13.47
N ILE A 364 8.13 -18.66 -12.91
CA ILE A 364 7.26 -17.71 -12.19
C ILE A 364 7.92 -17.29 -10.89
N LEU A 365 8.55 -18.23 -10.19
CA LEU A 365 9.20 -17.98 -8.90
C LEU A 365 10.52 -17.22 -9.06
N ASP A 366 11.20 -17.41 -10.19
CA ASP A 366 12.45 -16.71 -10.52
C ASP A 366 12.18 -15.29 -11.03
N ILE A 367 11.22 -15.12 -11.95
CA ILE A 367 10.86 -13.81 -12.53
C ILE A 367 10.03 -12.97 -11.54
N GLY A 368 9.12 -13.60 -10.79
CA GLY A 368 8.22 -12.92 -9.85
C GLY A 368 8.94 -12.23 -8.70
N ARG A 369 10.15 -12.69 -8.34
CA ARG A 369 11.00 -12.00 -7.34
C ARG A 369 11.50 -10.64 -7.82
N TYR A 370 11.68 -10.46 -9.13
CA TYR A 370 12.22 -9.23 -9.71
C TYR A 370 11.13 -8.34 -10.32
N SER A 371 10.17 -8.89 -11.07
CA SER A 371 9.15 -8.15 -11.83
C SER A 371 8.15 -7.40 -10.95
N ILE A 372 7.60 -8.07 -9.92
CA ILE A 372 6.55 -7.48 -9.06
C ILE A 372 7.13 -6.38 -8.14
N SER A 373 8.46 -6.37 -7.96
CA SER A 373 9.14 -5.46 -7.04
C SER A 373 9.87 -4.28 -7.67
N GLN A 374 9.96 -4.21 -9.00
CA GLN A 374 10.65 -3.14 -9.73
C GLN A 374 9.64 -2.41 -10.61
N ASN A 375 9.48 -1.12 -10.34
CA ASN A 375 8.63 -0.21 -11.11
C ASN A 375 9.00 -0.20 -12.60
N ARG A 376 8.01 -0.32 -13.47
CA ARG A 376 8.08 0.24 -14.83
C ARG A 376 7.75 1.73 -14.81
N VAL A 377 8.53 2.48 -14.05
CA VAL A 377 8.65 3.92 -14.20
C VAL A 377 10.13 4.17 -14.45
N ARG A 378 10.55 4.05 -15.73
CA ARG A 378 11.76 4.73 -16.15
C ARG A 378 11.44 6.21 -16.10
N TYR A 379 11.98 6.91 -15.11
CA TYR A 379 12.16 8.35 -15.21
C TYR A 379 13.04 8.59 -16.43
N GLY A 380 12.43 9.05 -17.53
CA GLY A 380 13.14 9.64 -18.65
C GLY A 380 13.64 11.02 -18.28
#